data_AF-A0A3N4I429-F1
#
_entry.id   AF-A0A3N4I429-F1
#
_cell.length_a   1.000
_cell.length_b   1.000
_cell.length_c   1.000
_cell.angle_alpha   90.00
_cell.angle_beta   90.00
_cell.angle_gamma   90.00
#
_symmetry.space_group_name_H-M   'P 1'
#
loop_
_entity.id
_entity.type
_entity.pdbx_description
1 polymer ?
#
loop_
_entity_poly.entity_id
_entity_poly.type
_entity_poly.pdbx_seq_one_letter_code
_entity_poly.pdbx_strand_id
1 'polypeptide(L)'
;MAKPFLYACEFCDTKFNDPVERNTHLEDVHDKIAWVQYPSVYFRPDGDWLGGVYVKRSKDTELYCVVEECDFHTKEKEAFQYHCTHHKPPLAFRSSPEVGRKVEYHRNVTISYYYERILPAPVGTQDSTIEEELGHADASHGTTQKVNLESETETGSDSDSNSETGSDSDSDSTPSGNKAAVPPSVGFAGRRLSPHAVDVRTAQKTAPISAKTRNSSKSGETGWNNSMIVSLRAEYRKAVFQESMRTLADPSANLEESSERNEKLKAYFLESVRILEEDA
;
A
#
# COMPACT_ATOMS: atom_id res chain seq x y z
N MET A 1 -43.01 -3.41 25.75
CA MET A 1 -42.90 -4.00 24.39
C MET A 1 -41.52 -3.68 23.87
N ALA A 2 -40.71 -4.69 23.55
CA ALA A 2 -39.37 -4.45 23.00
C ALA A 2 -39.50 -3.86 21.58
N LYS A 3 -38.70 -2.85 21.27
CA LYS A 3 -38.66 -2.22 19.94
C LYS A 3 -38.02 -3.24 18.98
N PRO A 4 -38.61 -3.53 17.81
CA PRO A 4 -38.00 -4.43 16.84
C PRO A 4 -36.69 -3.83 16.34
N PHE A 5 -35.63 -4.64 16.30
CA PHE A 5 -34.39 -4.28 15.60
C PHE A 5 -34.69 -4.10 14.12
N LEU A 6 -34.27 -2.96 13.55
CA LEU A 6 -34.58 -2.59 12.17
C LEU A 6 -33.47 -2.95 11.19
N TYR A 7 -32.25 -3.20 11.68
CA TYR A 7 -31.08 -3.39 10.85
C TYR A 7 -30.33 -4.65 11.27
N ALA A 8 -30.10 -5.57 10.35
CA ALA A 8 -29.28 -6.75 10.56
C ALA A 8 -27.97 -6.61 9.79
N CYS A 9 -26.90 -7.18 10.31
CA CYS A 9 -25.70 -7.40 9.51
C CYS A 9 -26.00 -8.46 8.43
N GLU A 10 -25.48 -8.26 7.23
CA GLU A 10 -25.64 -9.23 6.13
C GLU A 10 -24.65 -10.41 6.25
N PHE A 11 -23.62 -10.26 7.09
CA PHE A 11 -22.50 -11.20 7.21
C PHE A 11 -22.49 -11.99 8.52
N CYS A 12 -23.31 -11.61 9.50
CA CYS A 12 -23.48 -12.34 10.74
C CYS A 12 -24.86 -12.07 11.37
N ASP A 13 -25.21 -12.82 12.42
CA ASP A 13 -26.52 -12.72 13.06
C ASP A 13 -26.70 -11.50 13.98
N THR A 14 -25.75 -10.56 13.99
CA THR A 14 -25.80 -9.36 14.83
C THR A 14 -26.86 -8.39 14.31
N LYS A 15 -27.69 -7.87 15.22
CA LYS A 15 -28.79 -6.94 14.92
C LYS A 15 -28.60 -5.62 15.67
N PHE A 16 -28.98 -4.53 15.01
CA PHE A 16 -28.77 -3.16 15.44
C PHE A 16 -30.08 -2.37 15.43
N ASN A 17 -30.15 -1.39 16.32
CA ASN A 17 -31.26 -0.44 16.37
C ASN A 17 -30.99 0.80 15.52
N ASP A 18 -29.73 1.05 15.19
CA ASP A 18 -29.25 2.21 14.45
C ASP A 18 -28.45 1.75 13.21
N PRO A 19 -28.70 2.31 12.01
CA PRO A 19 -27.87 2.02 10.84
C PRO A 19 -26.40 2.43 11.02
N VAL A 20 -26.09 3.42 11.86
CA VAL A 20 -24.72 3.85 12.15
C VAL A 20 -23.96 2.74 12.88
N GLU A 21 -24.54 2.16 13.93
CA GLU A 21 -23.94 1.03 14.67
C GLU A 21 -23.72 -0.18 13.75
N ARG A 22 -24.69 -0.48 12.87
CA ARG A 22 -24.53 -1.55 11.87
C ARG A 22 -23.35 -1.26 10.96
N ASN A 23 -23.21 -0.04 10.46
CA ASN A 23 -22.10 0.32 9.57
C ASN A 23 -20.75 0.28 10.28
N THR A 24 -20.65 0.79 11.50
CA THR A 24 -19.43 0.66 12.32
C THR A 24 -19.09 -0.80 12.58
N HIS A 25 -20.08 -1.64 12.86
CA HIS A 25 -19.87 -3.08 12.94
C HIS A 25 -19.39 -3.69 11.63
N LEU A 26 -19.96 -3.27 10.48
CA LEU A 26 -19.46 -3.70 9.18
C LEU A 26 -18.00 -3.29 9.01
N GLU A 27 -17.60 -2.07 9.36
CA GLU A 27 -16.22 -1.60 9.25
C GLU A 27 -15.27 -2.35 10.18
N ASP A 28 -15.64 -2.50 11.45
CA ASP A 28 -14.78 -3.07 12.49
C ASP A 28 -14.68 -4.59 12.44
N VAL A 29 -15.77 -5.26 12.07
CA VAL A 29 -15.87 -6.73 12.10
C VAL A 29 -15.66 -7.31 10.72
N HIS A 30 -16.18 -6.67 9.67
CA HIS A 30 -16.26 -7.26 8.33
C HIS A 30 -15.40 -6.57 7.26
N ASP A 31 -15.11 -5.27 7.37
CA ASP A 31 -14.29 -4.49 6.42
C ASP A 31 -12.84 -4.35 6.92
N LYS A 32 -12.36 -5.38 7.63
CA LYS A 32 -10.96 -5.45 8.05
C LYS A 32 -10.07 -5.54 6.81
N ILE A 33 -9.47 -4.40 6.46
CA ILE A 33 -8.43 -4.30 5.44
C ILE A 33 -7.23 -5.14 5.88
N ALA A 34 -6.81 -6.07 5.03
CA ALA A 34 -5.56 -6.78 5.24
C ALA A 34 -4.43 -5.96 4.60
N TRP A 35 -3.58 -5.39 5.46
CA TRP A 35 -2.29 -4.89 4.99
C TRP A 35 -1.35 -6.07 4.79
N VAL A 36 -0.79 -6.19 3.60
CA VAL A 36 0.10 -7.29 3.26
C VAL A 36 1.40 -6.75 2.69
N GLN A 37 2.49 -7.25 3.24
CA GLN A 37 3.84 -6.98 2.77
C GLN A 37 4.32 -8.14 1.89
N TYR A 38 4.42 -7.94 0.57
CA TYR A 38 4.90 -8.95 -0.38
C TYR A 38 6.43 -8.90 -0.55
N PRO A 39 7.20 -9.90 -0.11
CA PRO A 39 8.67 -9.79 0.03
C PRO A 39 9.44 -9.33 -1.23
N SER A 40 8.88 -9.46 -2.43
CA SER A 40 9.58 -9.13 -3.69
C SER A 40 9.49 -7.68 -4.18
N VAL A 41 8.57 -6.85 -3.69
CA VAL A 41 8.28 -5.56 -4.35
C VAL A 41 9.19 -4.42 -3.85
N TYR A 42 10.10 -4.71 -2.92
CA TYR A 42 10.45 -3.72 -1.89
C TYR A 42 11.70 -2.89 -2.08
N PHE A 43 12.47 -3.06 -3.14
CA PHE A 43 13.63 -2.20 -3.32
C PHE A 43 13.67 -1.65 -4.73
N ARG A 44 13.36 -0.36 -4.84
CA ARG A 44 14.01 0.42 -5.88
C ARG A 44 15.52 0.39 -5.62
N PRO A 45 16.35 0.48 -6.67
CA PRO A 45 17.80 0.55 -6.53
C PRO A 45 18.31 1.70 -5.64
N ASP A 46 17.47 2.72 -5.39
CA ASP A 46 17.75 3.90 -4.57
C ASP A 46 17.49 3.68 -3.06
N GLY A 47 16.91 2.54 -2.66
CA GLY A 47 16.61 2.24 -1.26
C GLY A 47 15.28 2.80 -0.74
N ASP A 48 14.48 3.46 -1.59
CA ASP A 48 13.18 3.99 -1.18
C ASP A 48 12.11 2.88 -1.08
N TRP A 49 11.33 2.97 -0.02
CA TRP A 49 10.28 2.01 0.31
C TRP A 49 9.10 2.15 -0.66
N LEU A 50 8.90 1.17 -1.55
CA LEU A 50 7.92 1.23 -2.64
C LEU A 50 6.44 1.15 -2.23
N GLY A 51 6.15 1.03 -0.94
CA GLY A 51 4.77 0.99 -0.42
C GLY A 51 4.20 -0.42 -0.30
N GLY A 52 3.25 -0.59 0.62
CA GLY A 52 2.56 -1.85 0.87
C GLY A 52 1.42 -2.08 -0.12
N VAL A 53 1.04 -3.35 -0.31
CA VAL A 53 -0.19 -3.69 -1.02
C VAL A 53 -1.30 -3.88 0.01
N TYR A 54 -2.39 -3.15 -0.17
CA TYR A 54 -3.58 -3.28 0.66
C TYR A 54 -4.59 -4.14 -0.08
N VAL A 55 -5.02 -5.22 0.56
CA VAL A 55 -6.08 -6.08 0.03
C VAL A 55 -7.31 -5.88 0.89
N LYS A 56 -8.38 -5.36 0.29
CA LYS A 56 -9.68 -5.27 0.94
C LYS A 56 -10.39 -6.62 0.84
N ARG A 57 -11.19 -6.93 1.85
CA ARG A 57 -12.12 -8.05 1.77
C ARG A 57 -13.11 -7.82 0.63
N SER A 58 -13.43 -8.89 -0.06
CA SER A 58 -14.53 -8.96 -1.01
C SER A 58 -15.87 -8.98 -0.28
N LYS A 59 -16.95 -8.87 -1.05
CA LYS A 59 -18.33 -8.93 -0.53
C LYS A 59 -18.70 -10.26 0.11
N ASP A 60 -18.01 -11.36 -0.21
CA ASP A 60 -18.18 -12.65 0.47
C ASP A 60 -17.37 -12.75 1.78
N THR A 61 -16.76 -11.63 2.22
CA THR A 61 -15.90 -11.48 3.40
C THR A 61 -14.55 -12.19 3.32
N GLU A 62 -14.17 -12.73 2.16
CA GLU A 62 -12.88 -13.40 2.00
C GLU A 62 -11.78 -12.43 1.54
N LEU A 63 -10.53 -12.83 1.76
CA LEU A 63 -9.34 -12.16 1.25
C LEU A 63 -8.78 -13.01 0.12
N TYR A 64 -8.71 -12.43 -1.07
CA TYR A 64 -8.21 -13.10 -2.27
C TYR A 64 -6.79 -12.65 -2.58
N CYS A 65 -5.90 -13.61 -2.87
CA CYS A 65 -4.53 -13.29 -3.23
C CYS A 65 -4.53 -12.49 -4.55
N VAL A 66 -3.73 -11.41 -4.59
CA VAL A 66 -3.65 -10.54 -5.77
C VAL A 66 -2.55 -10.96 -6.73
N VAL A 67 -1.73 -11.96 -6.36
CA VAL A 67 -0.68 -12.50 -7.20
C VAL A 67 -1.32 -13.28 -8.36
N GLU A 68 -0.79 -13.06 -9.57
CA GLU A 68 -1.21 -13.78 -10.76
C GLU A 68 -0.96 -15.29 -10.57
N GLU A 69 -1.87 -16.12 -11.06
CA GLU A 69 -1.83 -17.59 -10.90
C GLU A 69 -1.96 -18.13 -9.46
N CYS A 70 -2.27 -17.27 -8.48
CA CYS A 70 -2.58 -17.72 -7.12
C CYS A 70 -4.08 -17.62 -6.83
N ASP A 71 -4.75 -18.75 -6.62
CA ASP A 71 -6.18 -18.82 -6.27
C ASP A 71 -6.43 -18.95 -4.77
N PHE A 72 -5.43 -18.70 -3.93
CA PHE A 72 -5.59 -18.76 -2.48
C PHE A 72 -6.56 -17.67 -2.00
N HIS A 73 -7.52 -18.08 -1.19
CA HIS A 73 -8.42 -17.20 -0.47
C HIS A 73 -8.65 -17.70 0.95
N THR A 74 -8.92 -16.78 1.87
CA THR A 74 -9.24 -17.12 3.26
C THR A 74 -10.02 -16.02 3.94
N LYS A 75 -10.78 -16.37 4.98
CA LYS A 75 -11.46 -15.42 5.87
C LYS A 75 -10.54 -14.87 6.95
N GLU A 76 -9.39 -15.50 7.22
CA GLU A 76 -8.50 -15.12 8.32
C GLU A 76 -7.36 -14.22 7.83
N LYS A 77 -7.19 -13.07 8.47
CA LYS A 77 -6.19 -12.08 8.06
C LYS A 77 -4.77 -12.62 8.20
N GLU A 78 -4.51 -13.33 9.29
CA GLU A 78 -3.21 -13.86 9.66
C GLU A 78 -2.79 -14.98 8.70
N ALA A 79 -3.71 -15.89 8.37
CA ALA A 79 -3.49 -16.93 7.36
C ALA A 79 -3.21 -16.31 5.98
N PHE A 80 -3.93 -15.26 5.61
CA PHE A 80 -3.70 -14.52 4.35
C PHE A 80 -2.32 -13.87 4.30
N GLN A 81 -1.93 -13.17 5.37
CA GLN A 81 -0.61 -12.55 5.48
C GLN A 81 0.51 -13.59 5.41
N TYR A 82 0.38 -14.69 6.14
CA TYR A 82 1.35 -15.78 6.12
C TYR A 82 1.46 -16.40 4.72
N HIS A 83 0.35 -16.66 4.04
CA HIS A 83 0.36 -17.14 2.66
C HIS A 83 1.17 -16.20 1.74
N CYS A 84 0.96 -14.89 1.85
CA CYS A 84 1.57 -13.93 0.94
C CYS A 84 3.11 -13.84 1.07
N THR A 85 3.69 -14.23 2.20
CA THR A 85 5.16 -14.28 2.37
C THR A 85 5.83 -15.43 1.64
N HIS A 86 5.05 -16.43 1.18
CA HIS A 86 5.57 -17.61 0.48
C HIS A 86 5.70 -17.41 -1.03
N HIS A 87 5.21 -16.30 -1.57
CA HIS A 87 5.40 -16.02 -2.98
C HIS A 87 6.83 -15.66 -3.31
N LYS A 88 7.34 -16.24 -4.40
CA LYS A 88 8.70 -16.02 -4.87
C LYS A 88 8.73 -14.88 -5.90
N PRO A 89 9.71 -13.96 -5.81
CA PRO A 89 9.98 -12.98 -6.87
C PRO A 89 10.25 -13.63 -8.24
N PRO A 90 9.92 -12.97 -9.37
CA PRO A 90 9.18 -11.71 -9.47
C PRO A 90 7.66 -11.94 -9.35
N LEU A 91 6.97 -11.05 -8.63
CA LEU A 91 5.51 -11.11 -8.51
C LEU A 91 4.84 -10.34 -9.63
N ALA A 92 3.97 -11.02 -10.37
CA ALA A 92 2.97 -10.38 -11.20
C ALA A 92 1.67 -10.26 -10.42
N PHE A 93 0.98 -9.12 -10.56
CA PHE A 93 -0.30 -8.87 -9.89
C PHE A 93 -1.43 -8.90 -10.89
N ARG A 94 -2.57 -9.49 -10.50
CA ARG A 94 -3.78 -9.54 -11.32
C ARG A 94 -4.22 -8.13 -11.71
N SER A 95 -4.49 -7.94 -12.99
CA SER A 95 -5.06 -6.71 -13.57
C SER A 95 -6.48 -6.91 -14.10
N SER A 96 -7.15 -7.99 -13.67
CA SER A 96 -8.50 -8.36 -14.11
C SER A 96 -9.52 -7.25 -13.82
N PRO A 97 -10.51 -7.02 -14.71
CA PRO A 97 -11.62 -6.08 -14.47
C PRO A 97 -12.45 -6.41 -13.23
N GLU A 98 -12.34 -7.62 -12.69
CA GLU A 98 -13.01 -8.05 -11.45
C GLU A 98 -12.31 -7.54 -10.18
N VAL A 99 -11.05 -7.13 -10.33
CA VAL A 99 -10.23 -6.54 -9.27
C VAL A 99 -10.12 -5.05 -9.52
N GLY A 100 -10.93 -4.29 -8.78
CA GLY A 100 -10.74 -2.86 -8.70
C GLY A 100 -9.37 -2.54 -8.12
N ARG A 101 -8.57 -1.77 -8.87
CA ARG A 101 -7.26 -1.29 -8.46
C ARG A 101 -7.33 0.21 -8.23
N LYS A 102 -7.15 0.64 -6.98
CA LYS A 102 -7.01 2.05 -6.63
C LYS A 102 -5.56 2.31 -6.25
N VAL A 103 -4.88 3.15 -7.03
CA VAL A 103 -3.52 3.60 -6.71
C VAL A 103 -3.63 4.99 -6.11
N GLU A 104 -3.23 5.12 -4.86
CA GLU A 104 -3.18 6.40 -4.15
C GLU A 104 -1.73 6.83 -3.99
N TYR A 105 -1.41 8.00 -4.54
CA TYR A 105 -0.07 8.58 -4.47
C TYR A 105 -0.04 9.56 -3.28
N HIS A 106 0.40 9.07 -2.12
CA HIS A 106 0.81 9.91 -1.00
C HIS A 106 2.34 9.97 -0.94
N ARG A 107 2.93 10.40 0.18
CA ARG A 107 4.41 10.34 0.37
C ARG A 107 4.97 8.92 0.10
N ASN A 108 4.13 7.89 0.24
CA ASN A 108 4.37 6.52 -0.22
C ASN A 108 3.30 6.13 -1.26
N VAL A 109 3.64 5.26 -2.22
CA VAL A 109 2.66 4.72 -3.18
C VAL A 109 1.84 3.64 -2.47
N THR A 110 0.55 3.88 -2.30
CA THR A 110 -0.37 2.89 -1.75
C THR A 110 -1.16 2.27 -2.90
N ILE A 111 -1.03 0.95 -3.08
CA ILE A 111 -1.85 0.21 -4.05
C ILE A 111 -2.89 -0.60 -3.28
N SER A 112 -4.15 -0.22 -3.44
CA SER A 112 -5.29 -0.94 -2.89
C SER A 112 -5.95 -1.79 -3.97
N TYR A 113 -6.16 -3.06 -3.68
CA TYR A 113 -6.96 -3.97 -4.50
C TYR A 113 -8.26 -4.33 -3.76
N TYR A 114 -9.36 -4.36 -4.50
CA TYR A 114 -10.65 -4.80 -4.01
C TYR A 114 -11.34 -5.64 -5.08
N TYR A 115 -12.00 -6.73 -4.68
CA TYR A 115 -12.72 -7.62 -5.60
C TYR A 115 -14.20 -7.23 -5.61
N GLU A 116 -14.72 -6.75 -6.74
CA GLU A 116 -16.13 -6.33 -6.86
C GLU A 116 -17.08 -7.50 -7.12
N ARG A 117 -16.57 -8.56 -7.75
CA ARG A 117 -17.28 -9.80 -8.03
C ARG A 117 -16.60 -10.98 -7.35
N ILE A 118 -17.44 -11.83 -6.77
CA ILE A 118 -17.11 -13.19 -6.37
C ILE A 118 -16.61 -13.88 -7.65
N LEU A 119 -15.37 -14.37 -7.67
CA LEU A 119 -14.89 -15.25 -8.74
C LEU A 119 -15.92 -16.38 -8.85
N PRO A 120 -16.38 -16.76 -10.06
CA PRO A 120 -17.44 -17.75 -10.19
C PRO A 120 -17.06 -18.99 -9.36
N ALA A 121 -18.01 -19.42 -8.51
CA ALA A 121 -17.86 -20.60 -7.67
C ALA A 121 -17.21 -21.71 -8.50
N PRO A 122 -16.25 -22.48 -7.94
CA PRO A 122 -15.54 -23.51 -8.67
C PRO A 122 -16.57 -24.33 -9.46
N VAL A 123 -16.46 -24.25 -10.79
CA VAL A 123 -17.37 -24.92 -11.71
C VAL A 123 -17.27 -26.40 -11.36
N GLY A 124 -18.30 -26.89 -10.67
CA GLY A 124 -18.53 -28.26 -10.25
C GLY A 124 -17.28 -29.09 -10.07
N THR A 125 -16.96 -29.45 -8.82
CA THR A 125 -16.60 -30.83 -8.54
C THR A 125 -17.64 -31.67 -9.28
N GLN A 126 -17.26 -32.23 -10.45
CA GLN A 126 -18.11 -33.18 -11.12
C GLN A 126 -18.31 -34.28 -10.09
N ASP A 127 -19.56 -34.38 -9.66
CA ASP A 127 -20.09 -35.49 -8.92
C ASP A 127 -19.68 -36.74 -9.71
N SER A 128 -18.58 -37.36 -9.29
CA SER A 128 -18.20 -38.68 -9.74
C SER A 128 -19.24 -39.60 -9.12
N THR A 129 -20.41 -39.64 -9.75
CA THR A 129 -21.37 -40.73 -9.65
C THR A 129 -20.63 -41.97 -10.11
N ILE A 130 -19.88 -42.57 -9.19
CA ILE A 130 -19.51 -43.97 -9.26
C ILE A 130 -20.84 -44.68 -9.09
N GLU A 131 -21.41 -45.16 -10.20
CA GLU A 131 -22.40 -46.22 -10.16
C GLU A 131 -21.73 -47.43 -9.51
N GLU A 132 -21.84 -47.54 -8.18
CA GLU A 132 -21.44 -48.73 -7.46
C GLU A 132 -22.56 -49.76 -7.62
N GLU A 133 -22.31 -50.60 -8.61
CA GLU A 133 -23.05 -51.79 -8.99
C GLU A 133 -23.29 -52.70 -7.77
N LEU A 134 -24.53 -53.18 -7.68
CA LEU A 134 -25.07 -54.07 -6.65
C LEU A 134 -24.20 -55.32 -6.43
N GLY A 135 -23.70 -55.48 -5.19
CA GLY A 135 -23.10 -56.73 -4.70
C GLY A 135 -23.57 -57.05 -3.29
N HIS A 136 -24.46 -58.04 -3.15
CA HIS A 136 -24.97 -58.57 -1.89
C HIS A 136 -23.87 -59.19 -1.01
N ALA A 137 -23.93 -58.99 0.31
CA ALA A 137 -24.36 -60.00 1.30
C ALA A 137 -23.75 -59.78 2.70
N ASP A 138 -24.67 -59.70 3.66
CA ASP A 138 -24.66 -60.30 5.00
C ASP A 138 -23.65 -59.97 6.13
N ALA A 139 -24.28 -59.84 7.29
CA ALA A 139 -23.85 -60.23 8.64
C ALA A 139 -23.00 -59.28 9.51
N SER A 140 -23.72 -58.67 10.45
CA SER A 140 -23.60 -58.92 11.90
C SER A 140 -22.66 -58.07 12.78
N HIS A 141 -23.21 -57.74 13.97
CA HIS A 141 -22.64 -57.09 15.16
C HIS A 141 -22.27 -55.60 15.00
N GLY A 142 -22.89 -54.61 15.66
CA GLY A 142 -23.34 -54.57 17.04
C GLY A 142 -22.23 -53.96 17.90
N THR A 143 -22.39 -52.71 18.35
CA THR A 143 -22.06 -52.21 19.71
C THR A 143 -22.19 -50.70 19.78
N THR A 144 -23.15 -50.28 20.60
CA THR A 144 -23.38 -48.94 21.11
C THR A 144 -22.21 -48.52 22.00
N GLN A 145 -21.58 -47.36 21.76
CA GLN A 145 -20.80 -46.69 22.80
C GLN A 145 -21.16 -45.21 22.85
N LYS A 146 -21.91 -44.89 23.89
CA LYS A 146 -22.30 -43.58 24.36
C LYS A 146 -21.20 -43.15 25.34
N VAL A 147 -20.42 -42.13 25.02
CA VAL A 147 -19.51 -41.52 26.00
C VAL A 147 -19.94 -40.08 26.19
N ASN A 148 -20.63 -39.90 27.30
CA ASN A 148 -20.89 -38.62 27.96
C ASN A 148 -19.62 -38.26 28.72
N LEU A 149 -19.07 -37.06 28.54
CA LEU A 149 -18.13 -36.48 29.49
C LEU A 149 -18.38 -34.98 29.61
N GLU A 150 -19.08 -34.65 30.69
CA GLU A 150 -19.22 -33.31 31.26
C GLU A 150 -18.01 -32.98 32.16
N SER A 151 -18.00 -31.72 32.59
CA SER A 151 -17.30 -31.12 33.75
C SER A 151 -15.97 -30.41 33.45
N GLU A 152 -15.99 -29.06 33.44
CA GLU A 152 -15.65 -28.12 34.55
C GLU A 152 -14.11 -27.89 34.59
N THR A 153 -13.48 -26.78 34.99
CA THR A 153 -13.79 -25.61 35.82
C THR A 153 -12.62 -24.61 35.64
N GLU A 154 -12.93 -23.31 35.68
CA GLU A 154 -12.24 -22.20 36.40
C GLU A 154 -10.72 -21.89 36.32
N THR A 155 -10.45 -20.63 36.71
CA THR A 155 -9.18 -19.94 37.06
C THR A 155 -8.47 -19.27 35.87
N GLY A 156 -8.32 -17.94 35.79
CA GLY A 156 -8.19 -16.92 36.83
C GLY A 156 -6.70 -16.65 37.04
N SER A 157 -6.15 -15.60 36.42
CA SER A 157 -4.81 -15.09 36.72
C SER A 157 -4.68 -13.65 36.26
N ASP A 158 -4.96 -12.75 37.19
CA ASP A 158 -4.48 -11.37 37.20
C ASP A 158 -2.96 -11.39 37.38
N SER A 159 -2.25 -10.53 36.67
CA SER A 159 -0.85 -10.20 36.96
C SER A 159 -0.60 -8.74 36.62
N ASP A 160 -0.91 -7.91 37.62
CA ASP A 160 -0.29 -6.62 37.83
C ASP A 160 1.23 -6.79 37.98
N SER A 161 2.01 -5.99 37.24
CA SER A 161 3.39 -5.69 37.62
C SER A 161 3.78 -4.31 37.14
N ASN A 162 3.66 -3.41 38.11
CA ASN A 162 4.24 -2.08 38.19
C ASN A 162 5.77 -2.18 38.25
N SER A 163 6.49 -1.34 37.52
CA SER A 163 7.83 -0.90 37.94
C SER A 163 8.22 0.39 37.19
N GLU A 164 8.03 1.50 37.90
CA GLU A 164 8.77 2.74 37.72
C GLU A 164 10.27 2.47 37.96
N THR A 165 11.12 3.03 37.11
CA THR A 165 12.49 3.42 37.51
C THR A 165 12.94 4.53 36.58
N GLY A 166 13.01 5.74 37.12
CA GLY A 166 13.74 6.83 36.51
C GLY A 166 15.25 6.61 36.61
N SER A 167 16.00 7.40 35.84
CA SER A 167 17.31 7.89 36.23
C SER A 167 17.75 8.97 35.25
N ASP A 168 17.77 10.19 35.77
CA ASP A 168 18.55 11.31 35.28
C ASP A 168 20.02 10.92 35.14
N SER A 169 20.71 11.48 34.14
CA SER A 169 22.14 11.78 34.21
C SER A 169 22.52 12.79 33.12
N ASP A 170 22.57 14.05 33.54
CA ASP A 170 23.38 15.09 32.94
C ASP A 170 24.85 14.67 32.88
N SER A 171 25.53 14.93 31.77
CA SER A 171 26.99 15.04 31.73
C SER A 171 27.42 15.93 30.57
N ASP A 172 27.56 17.19 30.94
CA ASP A 172 28.39 18.23 30.36
C ASP A 172 29.81 17.73 30.01
N SER A 173 30.36 18.18 28.88
CA SER A 173 31.78 18.53 28.64
C SER A 173 32.14 18.52 27.14
N THR A 174 32.11 19.70 26.52
CA THR A 174 33.16 20.16 25.58
C THR A 174 34.47 20.45 26.34
N PRO A 175 35.64 20.78 25.73
CA PRO A 175 36.01 20.92 24.31
C PRO A 175 37.38 20.26 23.96
N SER A 176 37.83 20.48 22.72
CA SER A 176 39.22 20.88 22.37
C SER A 176 39.93 19.97 21.37
N GLY A 177 40.12 20.54 20.17
CA GLY A 177 41.42 20.67 19.53
C GLY A 177 42.08 19.40 18.99
N ASN A 178 42.27 19.36 17.66
CA ASN A 178 43.59 19.13 17.09
C ASN A 178 43.68 19.63 15.64
N LYS A 179 44.61 20.57 15.45
CA LYS A 179 45.18 20.98 14.16
C LYS A 179 46.22 19.92 13.73
N ALA A 180 46.10 19.38 12.53
CA ALA A 180 47.21 18.79 11.77
C ALA A 180 46.81 18.82 10.28
N ALA A 181 47.40 19.72 9.49
CA ALA A 181 48.56 19.45 8.64
C ALA A 181 48.22 18.57 7.42
N VAL A 182 47.85 19.23 6.32
CA VAL A 182 47.69 18.64 4.98
C VAL A 182 48.94 18.92 4.14
N PRO A 183 49.57 17.90 3.52
CA PRO A 183 50.55 18.08 2.45
C PRO A 183 49.92 17.70 1.07
N PRO A 184 50.65 17.78 -0.07
CA PRO A 184 50.41 18.78 -1.10
C PRO A 184 49.67 18.25 -2.34
N SER A 185 49.18 19.22 -3.13
CA SER A 185 48.60 19.07 -4.46
C SER A 185 49.39 18.14 -5.38
N VAL A 186 48.71 17.10 -5.87
CA VAL A 186 49.15 16.33 -7.04
C VAL A 186 48.39 16.88 -8.24
N GLY A 187 49.11 17.55 -9.14
CA GLY A 187 48.58 18.05 -10.40
C GLY A 187 48.23 16.88 -11.32
N PHE A 188 46.95 16.76 -11.68
CA PHE A 188 46.52 15.87 -12.77
C PHE A 188 46.26 16.70 -14.03
N ALA A 189 47.24 16.62 -14.92
CA ALA A 189 47.15 17.14 -16.27
C ALA A 189 46.13 16.33 -17.09
N GLY A 190 45.20 17.06 -17.71
CA GLY A 190 44.73 16.86 -19.07
C GLY A 190 44.24 15.47 -19.50
N ARG A 191 42.93 15.37 -19.74
CA ARG A 191 42.41 14.68 -20.94
C ARG A 191 41.10 15.33 -21.38
N ARG A 192 41.21 16.18 -22.41
CA ARG A 192 40.12 16.53 -23.31
C ARG A 192 39.73 15.28 -24.10
N LEU A 193 38.46 14.91 -24.07
CA LEU A 193 37.85 14.15 -25.15
C LEU A 193 36.58 14.88 -25.61
N SER A 194 36.59 15.20 -26.90
CA SER A 194 35.56 15.87 -27.66
C SER A 194 34.30 15.02 -27.84
N PRO A 195 33.17 15.65 -28.21
CA PRO A 195 31.87 15.00 -28.28
C PRO A 195 31.67 14.28 -29.61
N HIS A 196 31.19 13.04 -29.55
CA HIS A 196 30.63 12.36 -30.73
C HIS A 196 29.17 12.78 -30.90
N ALA A 197 28.92 13.48 -31.99
CA ALA A 197 27.59 13.65 -32.57
C ALA A 197 27.10 12.30 -33.10
N VAL A 198 25.88 11.92 -32.73
CA VAL A 198 25.10 10.90 -33.43
C VAL A 198 23.77 11.50 -33.82
N ASP A 199 23.68 11.75 -35.12
CA ASP A 199 22.50 12.09 -35.89
C ASP A 199 21.73 10.77 -36.16
N VAL A 200 20.48 10.68 -35.69
CA VAL A 200 19.57 9.60 -36.09
C VAL A 200 18.23 10.21 -36.49
N ARG A 201 18.09 10.33 -37.81
CA ARG A 201 16.86 10.59 -38.54
C ARG A 201 15.86 9.42 -38.43
N THR A 202 14.62 9.83 -38.19
CA THR A 202 13.41 9.44 -38.96
C THR A 202 13.08 7.96 -39.13
N ALA A 203 11.99 7.54 -38.48
CA ALA A 203 11.00 6.64 -39.09
C ALA A 203 9.60 6.96 -38.55
N GLN A 204 8.78 7.60 -39.39
CA GLN A 204 7.33 7.66 -39.22
C GLN A 204 6.77 6.25 -39.39
N LYS A 205 5.92 5.81 -38.45
CA LYS A 205 5.04 4.66 -38.65
C LYS A 205 3.61 5.06 -38.29
N THR A 206 2.77 4.93 -39.30
CA THR A 206 1.35 5.29 -39.36
C THR A 206 0.44 4.19 -38.79
N ALA A 207 -0.76 4.65 -38.39
CA ALA A 207 -2.04 3.95 -38.16
C ALA A 207 -2.34 3.43 -36.73
N PRO A 208 -3.63 3.21 -36.35
CA PRO A 208 -4.90 3.53 -37.00
C PRO A 208 -5.86 4.41 -36.16
N ILE A 209 -6.92 4.82 -36.83
CA ILE A 209 -7.98 5.74 -36.42
C ILE A 209 -8.81 5.12 -35.29
N SER A 210 -8.83 5.75 -34.12
CA SER A 210 -9.67 5.36 -32.98
C SER A 210 -10.93 6.24 -32.90
N ALA A 211 -12.07 5.59 -32.68
CA ALA A 211 -13.40 6.15 -32.73
C ALA A 211 -13.61 7.26 -31.68
N LYS A 212 -14.18 8.37 -32.14
CA LYS A 212 -14.38 9.60 -31.40
C LYS A 212 -15.69 9.55 -30.63
N THR A 213 -15.67 9.08 -29.39
CA THR A 213 -16.80 9.22 -28.46
C THR A 213 -16.85 10.66 -27.96
N ARG A 214 -17.75 11.47 -28.54
CA ARG A 214 -18.05 12.83 -28.10
C ARG A 214 -18.85 12.79 -26.80
N ASN A 215 -18.16 12.95 -25.66
CA ASN A 215 -18.77 13.48 -24.44
C ASN A 215 -18.12 14.82 -24.11
N SER A 216 -18.67 15.88 -24.71
CA SER A 216 -18.34 17.27 -24.44
C SER A 216 -19.10 17.72 -23.18
N SER A 217 -18.57 17.40 -22.00
CA SER A 217 -18.96 18.07 -20.77
C SER A 217 -18.04 19.27 -20.54
N LYS A 218 -18.68 20.43 -20.46
CA LYS A 218 -18.15 21.77 -20.22
C LYS A 218 -17.43 21.86 -18.86
N SER A 219 -16.18 21.41 -18.79
CA SER A 219 -15.29 21.52 -17.61
C SER A 219 -13.94 22.18 -17.96
N GLY A 220 -13.92 23.02 -18.99
CA GLY A 220 -12.72 23.35 -19.76
C GLY A 220 -11.67 24.22 -19.05
N GLU A 221 -12.01 24.92 -17.98
CA GLU A 221 -11.15 26.00 -17.46
C GLU A 221 -10.57 25.67 -16.07
N THR A 222 -11.41 25.22 -15.13
CA THR A 222 -10.96 24.82 -13.79
C THR A 222 -10.08 23.56 -13.76
N GLY A 223 -10.10 22.75 -14.83
CA GLY A 223 -9.25 21.56 -14.96
C GLY A 223 -7.79 21.88 -15.28
N TRP A 224 -7.53 22.96 -16.01
CA TRP A 224 -6.17 23.29 -16.48
C TRP A 224 -5.32 23.90 -15.36
N ASN A 225 -5.88 24.81 -14.57
CA ASN A 225 -5.19 25.42 -13.42
C ASN A 225 -4.82 24.38 -12.36
N ASN A 226 -5.72 23.42 -12.10
CA ASN A 226 -5.42 22.31 -11.20
C ASN A 226 -4.23 21.44 -11.70
N SER A 227 -4.16 21.17 -13.00
CA SER A 227 -3.04 20.44 -13.59
C SER A 227 -1.71 21.19 -13.44
N MET A 228 -1.72 22.51 -13.66
CA MET A 228 -0.54 23.36 -13.50
C MET A 228 -0.07 23.45 -12.04
N ILE A 229 -1.00 23.62 -11.09
CA ILE A 229 -0.66 23.65 -9.65
C ILE A 229 -0.03 22.32 -9.20
N VAL A 230 -0.51 21.18 -9.70
CA VAL A 230 0.08 19.87 -9.41
C VAL A 230 1.51 19.78 -9.95
N SER A 231 1.74 20.26 -11.18
CA SER A 231 3.09 20.30 -11.78
C SER A 231 4.04 21.20 -11.00
N LEU A 232 3.60 22.41 -10.60
CA LEU A 232 4.39 23.33 -9.79
C LEU A 232 4.78 22.74 -8.43
N ARG A 233 3.86 22.05 -7.75
CA ARG A 233 4.15 21.37 -6.49
C ARG A 233 5.23 20.29 -6.65
N ALA A 234 5.23 19.57 -7.76
CA ALA A 234 6.24 18.55 -8.03
C ALA A 234 7.63 19.18 -8.24
N GLU A 235 7.72 20.24 -9.06
CA GLU A 235 9.00 20.94 -9.31
C GLU A 235 9.53 21.66 -8.08
N TYR A 236 8.67 22.31 -7.28
CA TYR A 236 9.08 22.93 -6.01
C TYR A 236 9.71 21.91 -5.05
N ARG A 237 9.07 20.75 -4.86
CA ARG A 237 9.62 19.68 -4.00
C ARG A 237 10.98 19.20 -4.49
N LYS A 238 11.12 19.03 -5.80
CA LYS A 238 12.39 18.62 -6.42
C LYS A 238 13.48 19.67 -6.21
N ALA A 239 13.17 20.96 -6.37
CA ALA A 239 14.12 22.06 -6.17
C ALA A 239 14.60 22.14 -4.71
N VAL A 240 13.68 22.08 -3.74
CA VAL A 240 14.02 22.07 -2.31
C VAL A 240 14.90 20.88 -1.95
N PHE A 241 14.58 19.69 -2.47
CA PHE A 241 15.38 18.49 -2.25
C PHE A 241 16.79 18.64 -2.85
N GLN A 242 16.91 19.11 -4.09
CA GLN A 242 18.20 19.33 -4.74
C GLN A 242 19.06 20.34 -3.99
N GLU A 243 18.48 21.43 -3.52
CA GLU A 243 19.21 22.44 -2.73
C GLU A 243 19.68 21.88 -1.39
N SER A 244 18.82 21.11 -0.71
CA SER A 244 19.18 20.41 0.53
C SER A 244 20.34 19.44 0.32
N MET A 245 20.29 18.64 -0.76
CA MET A 245 21.36 17.71 -1.11
C MET A 245 22.65 18.42 -1.50
N ARG A 246 22.56 19.58 -2.17
CA ARG A 246 23.74 20.41 -2.51
C ARG A 246 24.42 20.92 -1.25
N THR A 247 23.65 21.44 -0.29
CA THR A 247 24.19 21.93 0.99
C THR A 247 24.82 20.82 1.82
N LEU A 248 24.23 19.62 1.85
CA LEU A 248 24.80 18.47 2.56
C LEU A 248 26.07 17.91 1.90
N ALA A 249 26.20 18.04 0.58
CA ALA A 249 27.37 17.55 -0.16
C ALA A 249 28.62 18.42 0.05
N ASP A 250 28.46 19.67 0.49
CA ASP A 250 29.56 20.58 0.76
C ASP A 250 29.75 20.76 2.28
N PRO A 251 30.81 20.19 2.87
CA PRO A 251 31.10 20.32 4.30
C PRO A 251 31.38 21.76 4.75
N SER A 252 31.66 22.66 3.81
CA SER A 252 31.91 24.08 4.07
C SER A 252 30.68 24.96 3.83
N ALA A 253 29.54 24.37 3.45
CA ALA A 253 28.33 25.11 3.15
C ALA A 253 27.83 25.88 4.37
N ASN A 254 27.45 27.13 4.15
CA ASN A 254 26.77 27.95 5.15
C ASN A 254 25.27 27.57 5.20
N LEU A 255 24.86 26.94 6.31
CA LEU A 255 23.48 26.50 6.51
C LEU A 255 22.48 27.67 6.55
N GLU A 256 22.91 28.84 7.03
CA GLU A 256 22.06 30.04 7.07
C GLU A 256 21.74 30.52 5.66
N GLU A 257 22.76 30.59 4.80
CA GLU A 257 22.57 30.97 3.40
C GLU A 257 21.70 29.96 2.65
N SER A 258 21.85 28.67 2.94
CA SER A 258 20.96 27.63 2.40
C SER A 258 19.51 27.80 2.87
N SER A 259 19.30 28.20 4.12
CA SER A 259 17.97 28.48 4.68
C SER A 259 17.32 29.65 3.93
N GLU A 260 18.05 30.75 3.75
CA GLU A 260 17.57 31.90 2.99
C GLU A 260 17.20 31.55 1.53
N ARG A 261 18.01 30.71 0.86
CA ARG A 261 17.71 30.26 -0.51
C ARG A 261 16.43 29.41 -0.56
N ASN A 262 16.21 28.54 0.43
CA ASN A 262 14.99 27.76 0.54
C ASN A 262 13.76 28.63 0.84
N GLU A 263 13.89 29.66 1.68
CA GLU A 263 12.80 30.63 1.91
C GLU A 263 12.44 31.41 0.65
N LYS A 264 13.44 31.85 -0.12
CA LYS A 264 13.22 32.51 -1.42
C LYS A 264 12.50 31.59 -2.41
N LEU A 265 12.88 30.31 -2.48
CA LEU A 265 12.19 29.29 -3.29
C LEU A 265 10.72 29.11 -2.87
N LYS A 266 10.46 29.06 -1.56
CA LYS A 266 9.10 28.95 -1.02
C LYS A 266 8.25 30.17 -1.38
N ALA A 267 8.80 31.38 -1.23
CA ALA A 267 8.11 32.61 -1.56
C ALA A 267 7.71 32.65 -3.05
N TYR A 268 8.64 32.29 -3.94
CA TYR A 268 8.37 32.21 -5.38
C TYR A 268 7.27 31.18 -5.73
N PHE A 269 7.29 30.01 -5.08
CA PHE A 269 6.28 28.98 -5.27
C PHE A 269 4.89 29.46 -4.84
N LEU A 270 4.77 30.07 -3.66
CA LEU A 270 3.49 30.58 -3.16
C LEU A 270 2.91 31.67 -4.07
N GLU A 271 3.76 32.57 -4.56
CA GLU A 271 3.35 33.60 -5.50
C GLU A 271 2.87 33.01 -6.83
N SER A 272 3.55 31.97 -7.33
CA SER A 272 3.13 31.28 -8.57
C SER A 272 1.78 30.58 -8.43
N VAL A 273 1.51 29.98 -7.25
CA VAL A 273 0.21 29.37 -6.96
C VAL A 273 -0.88 30.44 -6.86
N ARG A 274 -0.60 31.57 -6.20
CA ARG A 274 -1.53 32.70 -6.07
C ARG A 274 -1.99 33.22 -7.44
N ILE A 275 -1.04 33.43 -8.36
CA ILE A 275 -1.35 33.91 -9.73
C ILE A 275 -2.28 32.92 -10.46
N LEU A 276 -2.00 31.61 -10.36
CA LEU A 276 -2.84 30.58 -11.01
C LEU A 276 -4.24 30.44 -10.39
N GLU A 277 -4.39 30.80 -9.12
CA GLU A 277 -5.69 30.81 -8.44
C GLU A 277 -6.51 32.07 -8.77
N GLU A 278 -5.85 33.21 -9.02
CA GLU A 278 -6.51 34.47 -9.42
C GLU A 278 -7.01 34.44 -10.88
N ASP A 279 -6.35 33.68 -11.75
CA ASP A 279 -6.73 33.49 -13.16
C ASP A 279 -7.74 32.33 -13.38
N ALA A 280 -8.25 31.70 -12.30
CA ALA A 280 -9.16 30.54 -12.32
C ALA A 280 -10.64 30.90 -12.15
#